data_AF-A0A9X9LX72-F1
#
_entry.id   AF-A0A9X9LX72-F1
#
_cell.length_a   1.000
_cell.length_b   1.000
_cell.length_c   1.000
_cell.angle_alpha   90.00
_cell.angle_beta   90.00
_cell.angle_gamma   90.00
#
_symmetry.space_group_name_H-M   'P 1'
#
loop_
_entity.id
_entity.type
_entity.pdbx_description
1 polymer ?
#
loop_
_entity_poly.entity_id
_entity_poly.type
_entity_poly.pdbx_seq_one_letter_code
_entity_poly.pdbx_strand_id
1 'polypeptide(L)'
;SHSYTGQDYSTQKNAGKISLDQIDSLSTRSFPPCMRQLHKALRENHHLRHGGRMQYGLFLKGIGLTLEQALQFWKQEFIRGKMDPDKFDKGYSYNIRHSFGKEGKRTDYTPFSCMKIILTNPPSQGDYHGCPFRHSDQELLKQKLQSYKISPGGIHQILDLVKGTHYQVACQKYFEMIHNVDDCGFSLSHPNQFFFESQRILSGNKDIRKESIQPETPQPKPGVQKAKDASSALASLNSSLEMDMEGLEDYFSE
;
A
#
# COMPACT_ATOMS: atom_id res chain seq x y z
N SER A 1 -18.63 -7.91 5.96
CA SER A 1 -17.28 -8.50 5.77
C SER A 1 -16.76 -8.09 4.40
N HIS A 2 -15.86 -7.12 4.33
CA HIS A 2 -15.21 -6.71 3.08
C HIS A 2 -13.83 -7.37 2.96
N SER A 3 -13.81 -8.70 2.92
CA SER A 3 -12.57 -9.47 2.71
C SER A 3 -12.08 -9.23 1.28
N TYR A 4 -10.87 -8.69 1.15
CA TYR A 4 -10.20 -8.53 -0.15
C TYR A 4 -9.88 -9.91 -0.73
N THR A 5 -10.44 -10.24 -1.90
CA THR A 5 -10.23 -11.52 -2.60
C THR A 5 -9.17 -11.44 -3.71
N GLY A 6 -8.43 -10.33 -3.80
CA GLY A 6 -7.40 -10.11 -4.81
C GLY A 6 -6.04 -10.71 -4.43
N GLN A 7 -5.04 -10.45 -5.27
CA GLN A 7 -3.69 -10.98 -5.10
C GLN A 7 -3.06 -10.55 -3.77
N ASP A 8 -2.46 -11.50 -3.05
CA ASP A 8 -1.70 -11.21 -1.84
C ASP A 8 -0.33 -10.61 -2.20
N TYR A 9 -0.12 -9.36 -1.75
CA TYR A 9 1.13 -8.62 -1.95
C TYR A 9 2.13 -8.79 -0.81
N SER A 10 1.87 -9.68 0.16
CA SER A 10 2.85 -10.05 1.19
C SER A 10 3.99 -10.91 0.67
N THR A 11 3.79 -11.63 -0.44
CA THR A 11 4.79 -12.60 -0.90
C THR A 11 6.02 -11.92 -1.50
N GLN A 12 7.20 -12.25 -0.95
CA GLN A 12 8.52 -11.69 -1.27
C GLN A 12 9.06 -11.98 -2.69
N LYS A 13 8.21 -12.29 -3.69
CA LYS A 13 8.64 -12.59 -5.06
C LYS A 13 9.50 -11.48 -5.70
N ASN A 14 9.40 -10.25 -5.18
CA ASN A 14 10.15 -9.08 -5.64
C ASN A 14 11.11 -8.49 -4.59
N ALA A 15 11.37 -9.19 -3.49
CA ALA A 15 12.25 -8.71 -2.43
C ALA A 15 13.67 -8.41 -2.96
N GLY A 16 14.23 -7.26 -2.57
CA GLY A 16 15.60 -6.86 -2.89
C GLY A 16 15.82 -6.34 -4.32
N LYS A 17 14.78 -6.27 -5.17
CA LYS A 17 14.90 -5.75 -6.55
C LYS A 17 14.88 -4.22 -6.63
N ILE A 18 14.41 -3.54 -5.58
CA ILE A 18 14.33 -2.07 -5.50
C ILE A 18 15.43 -1.57 -4.58
N SER A 19 16.22 -0.60 -5.06
CA SER A 19 17.21 0.09 -4.25
C SER A 19 16.62 1.35 -3.58
N LEU A 20 17.15 1.74 -2.42
CA LEU A 20 16.62 2.86 -1.63
C LEU A 20 16.70 4.21 -2.34
N ASP A 21 17.74 4.43 -3.14
CA ASP A 21 17.95 5.63 -3.95
C ASP A 21 16.92 5.78 -5.09
N GLN A 22 16.29 4.67 -5.50
CA GLN A 22 15.28 4.68 -6.57
C GLN A 22 13.90 5.12 -6.07
N ILE A 23 13.64 5.07 -4.76
CA ILE A 23 12.31 5.30 -4.19
C ILE A 23 11.77 6.69 -4.55
N ASP A 24 12.63 7.72 -4.51
CA ASP A 24 12.21 9.10 -4.83
C ASP A 24 11.74 9.20 -6.28
N SER A 25 12.47 8.58 -7.22
CA SER A 25 12.08 8.52 -8.63
C SER A 25 10.78 7.73 -8.82
N LEU A 26 10.68 6.55 -8.22
CA LEU A 26 9.49 5.70 -8.27
C LEU A 26 8.25 6.39 -7.67
N SER A 27 8.43 7.23 -6.66
CA SER A 27 7.32 7.97 -6.04
C SER A 27 6.58 8.90 -7.02
N THR A 28 7.29 9.40 -8.02
CA THR A 28 6.73 10.32 -9.02
C THR A 28 6.15 9.59 -10.23
N ARG A 29 6.73 8.44 -10.60
CA ARG A 29 6.41 7.73 -11.84
C ARG A 29 5.46 6.54 -11.64
N SER A 30 5.50 5.91 -10.47
CA SER A 30 4.90 4.58 -10.27
C SER A 30 4.08 4.44 -9.00
N PHE A 31 4.13 5.41 -8.08
CA PHE A 31 3.28 5.36 -6.89
C PHE A 31 1.88 5.90 -7.19
N PRO A 32 0.82 5.25 -6.70
CA PRO A 32 -0.50 5.84 -6.71
C PRO A 32 -0.52 7.11 -5.81
N PRO A 33 -1.49 8.02 -5.99
CA PRO A 33 -1.53 9.29 -5.27
C PRO A 33 -1.44 9.17 -3.74
N CYS A 34 -2.02 8.11 -3.15
CA CYS A 34 -1.95 7.86 -1.70
C CYS A 34 -0.51 7.64 -1.21
N MET A 35 0.29 6.87 -1.94
CA MET A 35 1.68 6.57 -1.56
C MET A 35 2.62 7.71 -1.97
N ARG A 36 2.34 8.41 -3.08
CA ARG A 36 3.06 9.63 -3.46
C ARG A 36 2.92 10.72 -2.40
N GLN A 37 1.73 10.89 -1.85
CA GLN A 37 1.48 11.84 -0.75
C GLN A 37 2.26 11.46 0.52
N LEU A 38 2.21 10.20 0.92
CA LEU A 38 2.94 9.70 2.10
C LEU A 38 4.46 9.86 1.95
N HIS A 39 4.98 9.53 0.77
CA HIS A 39 6.40 9.72 0.45
C HIS A 39 6.80 11.19 0.55
N LYS A 40 6.04 12.09 -0.11
CA LYS A 40 6.30 13.53 -0.06
C LYS A 40 6.28 14.06 1.38
N ALA A 41 5.25 13.74 2.14
CA ALA A 41 5.11 14.18 3.53
C ALA A 41 6.23 13.65 4.43
N LEU A 42 6.69 12.42 4.20
CA LEU A 42 7.83 11.85 4.91
C LEU A 42 9.12 12.62 4.60
N ARG A 43 9.38 12.95 3.33
CA ARG A 43 10.57 13.71 2.92
C ARG A 43 10.55 15.18 3.37
N GLU A 44 9.36 15.77 3.50
CA GLU A 44 9.19 17.17 3.93
C GLU A 44 9.22 17.32 5.46
N ASN A 45 8.54 16.44 6.18
CA ASN A 45 8.39 16.55 7.64
C ASN A 45 9.40 15.69 8.41
N HIS A 46 10.15 14.83 7.71
CA HIS A 46 11.05 13.83 8.28
C HIS A 46 10.39 12.89 9.30
N HIS A 47 9.06 12.76 9.24
CA HIS A 47 8.26 11.92 10.13
C HIS A 47 6.90 11.60 9.50
N LEU A 48 6.31 10.49 9.91
CA LEU A 48 4.90 10.16 9.66
C LEU A 48 4.22 9.65 10.93
N ARG A 49 2.96 10.04 11.12
CA ARG A 49 2.08 9.48 12.17
C ARG A 49 1.78 8.01 11.93
N HIS A 50 1.26 7.33 12.97
CA HIS A 50 1.08 5.89 13.00
C HIS A 50 0.38 5.34 11.74
N GLY A 51 -0.79 5.87 11.37
CA GLY A 51 -1.52 5.42 10.18
C GLY A 51 -0.72 5.56 8.88
N GLY A 52 0.09 6.62 8.76
CA GLY A 52 0.99 6.83 7.62
C GLY A 52 2.13 5.83 7.58
N ARG A 53 2.76 5.56 8.74
CA ARG A 53 3.82 4.55 8.84
C ARG A 53 3.32 3.17 8.46
N MET A 54 2.12 2.79 8.89
CA MET A 54 1.52 1.50 8.56
C MET A 54 1.17 1.39 7.08
N GLN A 55 0.42 2.35 6.54
CA GLN A 55 -0.01 2.32 5.14
C GLN A 55 1.20 2.35 4.18
N TYR A 56 2.17 3.22 4.43
CA TYR A 56 3.34 3.36 3.56
C TYR A 56 4.37 2.25 3.77
N GLY A 57 4.65 1.89 5.03
CA GLY A 57 5.62 0.85 5.36
C GLY A 57 5.23 -0.52 4.79
N LEU A 58 3.96 -0.91 4.90
CA LEU A 58 3.48 -2.15 4.31
C LEU A 58 3.46 -2.09 2.78
N PHE A 59 3.12 -0.95 2.19
CA PHE A 59 3.25 -0.76 0.74
C PHE A 59 4.70 -0.95 0.26
N LEU A 60 5.67 -0.33 0.96
CA LEU A 60 7.10 -0.45 0.66
C LEU A 60 7.60 -1.89 0.75
N LYS A 61 7.18 -2.62 1.79
CA LYS A 61 7.42 -4.07 1.89
C LYS A 61 6.85 -4.81 0.67
N GLY A 62 5.60 -4.52 0.30
CA GLY A 62 4.92 -5.18 -0.82
C GLY A 62 5.53 -4.89 -2.19
N ILE A 63 6.22 -3.75 -2.39
CA ILE A 63 6.96 -3.49 -3.64
C ILE A 63 8.34 -4.15 -3.64
N GLY A 64 8.83 -4.62 -2.49
CA GLY A 64 10.04 -5.45 -2.40
C GLY A 64 11.15 -4.92 -1.48
N LEU A 65 10.91 -3.91 -0.63
CA LEU A 65 11.92 -3.55 0.38
C LEU A 65 12.13 -4.72 1.35
N THR A 66 13.39 -5.06 1.62
CA THR A 66 13.73 -6.00 2.69
C THR A 66 13.58 -5.33 4.07
N LEU A 67 13.63 -6.14 5.13
CA LEU A 67 13.59 -5.61 6.49
C LEU A 67 14.77 -4.67 6.76
N GLU A 68 15.96 -5.05 6.32
CA GLU A 68 17.19 -4.26 6.49
C GLU A 68 17.06 -2.91 5.77
N GLN A 69 16.58 -2.94 4.53
CA GLN A 69 16.31 -1.74 3.74
C GLN A 69 15.23 -0.86 4.39
N ALA A 70 14.16 -1.46 4.93
CA ALA A 70 13.09 -0.71 5.59
C ALA A 70 13.59 -0.02 6.88
N LEU A 71 14.35 -0.73 7.72
CA LEU A 71 14.97 -0.16 8.91
C LEU A 71 15.90 1.00 8.54
N GLN A 72 16.75 0.79 7.52
CA GLN A 72 17.64 1.83 7.03
C GLN A 72 16.86 3.05 6.50
N PHE A 73 15.84 2.83 5.68
CA PHE A 73 15.00 3.88 5.08
C PHE A 73 14.35 4.76 6.15
N TRP A 74 13.67 4.16 7.13
CA TRP A 74 12.99 4.91 8.19
C TRP A 74 13.97 5.58 9.14
N LYS A 75 15.06 4.89 9.54
CA LYS A 75 16.05 5.43 10.47
C LYS A 75 16.74 6.66 9.88
N GLN A 76 17.21 6.55 8.64
CA GLN A 76 17.87 7.67 7.96
C GLN A 76 16.95 8.88 7.87
N GLU A 77 15.70 8.69 7.49
CA GLU A 77 14.78 9.81 7.33
C GLU A 77 14.40 10.46 8.67
N PHE A 78 14.17 9.67 9.72
CA PHE A 78 13.78 10.23 11.04
C PHE A 78 14.95 10.96 11.71
N ILE A 79 16.19 10.51 11.51
CA ILE A 79 17.38 11.21 11.99
C ILE A 79 17.52 12.59 11.33
N ARG A 80 17.10 12.76 10.06
CA ARG A 80 17.05 14.10 9.41
C ARG A 80 16.06 15.03 10.11
N GLY A 81 15.01 14.47 10.69
CA GLY A 81 14.06 15.15 11.58
C GLY A 81 14.61 15.42 12.98
N LYS A 82 15.92 15.27 13.20
CA LYS A 82 16.61 15.40 14.49
C LYS A 82 16.15 14.38 15.54
N MET A 83 15.63 13.22 15.10
CA MET A 83 15.39 12.11 16.01
C MET A 83 16.71 11.51 16.48
N ASP A 84 16.81 11.29 17.79
CA ASP A 84 17.91 10.54 18.38
C ASP A 84 17.92 9.07 17.87
N PRO A 85 19.08 8.54 17.40
CA PRO A 85 19.16 7.18 16.90
C PRO A 85 18.73 6.11 17.90
N ASP A 86 18.99 6.28 19.19
CA ASP A 86 18.59 5.34 20.23
C ASP A 86 17.07 5.41 20.48
N LYS A 87 16.49 6.61 20.38
CA LYS A 87 15.02 6.77 20.40
C LYS A 87 14.36 6.04 19.23
N PHE A 88 14.97 6.07 18.04
CA PHE A 88 14.48 5.29 16.90
C PHE A 88 14.52 3.79 17.19
N ASP A 89 15.67 3.29 17.66
CA ASP A 89 15.87 1.87 17.88
C ASP A 89 14.93 1.32 18.96
N LYS A 90 14.65 2.10 20.02
CA LYS A 90 13.72 1.73 21.09
C LYS A 90 12.24 1.82 20.67
N GLY A 91 11.84 2.89 19.96
CA GLY A 91 10.42 3.17 19.70
C GLY A 91 9.87 2.68 18.35
N TYR A 92 10.72 2.54 17.33
CA TYR A 92 10.27 2.33 15.94
C TYR A 92 10.79 1.03 15.32
N SER A 93 12.00 0.59 15.68
CA SER A 93 12.59 -0.63 15.09
C SER A 93 11.73 -1.87 15.35
N TYR A 94 11.13 -1.97 16.54
CA TYR A 94 10.26 -3.08 16.93
C TYR A 94 9.02 -3.15 16.02
N ASN A 95 8.34 -2.03 15.83
CA ASN A 95 7.14 -1.94 14.99
C ASN A 95 7.43 -2.28 13.52
N ILE A 96 8.60 -1.88 13.02
CA ILE A 96 9.04 -2.24 11.67
C ILE A 96 9.29 -3.75 11.58
N ARG A 97 10.05 -4.34 12.51
CA ARG A 97 10.29 -5.80 12.53
C ARG A 97 9.00 -6.61 12.66
N HIS A 98 8.06 -6.13 13.47
CA HIS A 98 6.73 -6.73 13.62
C HIS A 98 5.93 -6.71 12.31
N SER A 99 5.99 -5.60 11.56
CA SER A 99 5.33 -5.49 10.23
C SER A 99 5.86 -6.49 9.20
N PHE A 100 7.09 -6.99 9.39
CA PHE A 100 7.72 -8.04 8.58
C PHE A 100 7.59 -9.46 9.18
N GLY A 101 6.75 -9.63 10.22
CA GLY A 101 6.52 -10.92 10.87
C GLY A 101 7.73 -11.45 11.65
N LYS A 102 8.68 -10.61 12.03
CA LYS A 102 9.89 -11.02 12.77
C LYS A 102 9.76 -10.90 14.30
N GLU A 103 8.65 -10.36 14.78
CA GLU A 103 8.35 -10.16 16.21
C GLU A 103 6.96 -10.73 16.57
N GLY A 104 6.68 -10.90 17.87
CA GLY A 104 5.36 -11.29 18.37
C GLY A 104 4.83 -12.63 17.83
N LYS A 105 3.55 -12.67 17.45
CA LYS A 105 2.89 -13.85 16.84
C LYS A 105 3.44 -14.22 15.45
N ARG A 106 4.44 -13.48 14.94
CA ARG A 106 5.03 -13.64 13.61
C ARG A 106 4.00 -13.50 12.48
N THR A 107 3.00 -12.64 12.68
CA THR A 107 2.00 -12.33 11.66
C THR A 107 2.65 -11.51 10.55
N ASP A 108 2.69 -12.08 9.35
CA ASP A 108 3.19 -11.38 8.17
C ASP A 108 2.12 -10.41 7.64
N TYR A 109 2.14 -9.17 8.12
CA TYR A 109 1.10 -8.19 7.81
C TYR A 109 1.00 -7.90 6.31
N THR A 110 -0.23 -8.00 5.79
CA THR A 110 -0.53 -7.74 4.38
C THR A 110 -0.58 -6.24 4.07
N PRO A 111 -0.01 -5.81 2.93
CA PRO A 111 -0.23 -4.47 2.41
C PRO A 111 -1.71 -4.11 2.32
N PHE A 112 -2.04 -2.84 2.55
CA PHE A 112 -3.44 -2.41 2.60
C PHE A 112 -4.06 -2.31 1.20
N SER A 113 -5.23 -2.94 1.03
CA SER A 113 -6.04 -2.80 -0.18
C SER A 113 -6.65 -1.39 -0.30
N CYS A 114 -7.08 -1.02 -1.52
CA CYS A 114 -7.76 0.25 -1.74
C CYS A 114 -9.00 0.37 -0.86
N MET A 115 -9.80 -0.70 -0.76
CA MET A 115 -11.01 -0.73 0.07
C MET A 115 -10.69 -0.49 1.55
N LYS A 116 -9.62 -1.10 2.09
CA LYS A 116 -9.20 -0.85 3.47
C LYS A 116 -8.82 0.62 3.66
N ILE A 117 -8.01 1.17 2.77
CA ILE A 117 -7.56 2.58 2.82
C ILE A 117 -8.73 3.57 2.68
N ILE A 118 -9.78 3.21 1.92
CA ILE A 118 -10.94 4.08 1.67
C ILE A 118 -11.96 4.03 2.82
N LEU A 119 -12.14 2.87 3.45
CA LEU A 119 -13.23 2.65 4.41
C LEU A 119 -12.80 2.65 5.88
N THR A 120 -11.50 2.50 6.17
CA THR A 120 -11.01 2.36 7.55
C THR A 120 -10.00 3.46 7.88
N ASN A 121 -9.98 3.88 9.15
CA ASN A 121 -9.05 4.86 9.69
C ASN A 121 -8.93 6.15 8.84
N PRO A 122 -9.99 6.98 8.78
CA PRO A 122 -9.94 8.24 8.04
C PRO A 122 -8.88 9.19 8.63
N PRO A 123 -8.11 9.90 7.80
CA PRO A 123 -7.06 10.78 8.27
C PRO A 123 -7.63 12.01 8.99
N SER A 124 -6.92 12.46 10.02
CA SER A 124 -7.19 13.72 10.75
C SER A 124 -6.16 14.80 10.40
N GLN A 125 -6.26 15.98 11.03
CA GLN A 125 -5.29 17.05 10.83
C GLN A 125 -3.87 16.59 11.20
N GLY A 126 -2.92 16.79 10.29
CA GLY A 126 -1.54 16.31 10.43
C GLY A 126 -1.31 14.87 9.94
N ASP A 127 -2.36 14.16 9.53
CA ASP A 127 -2.25 12.86 8.87
C ASP A 127 -2.17 12.97 7.36
N TYR A 128 -1.32 12.13 6.76
CA TYR A 128 -1.13 12.05 5.32
C TYR A 128 -1.57 10.69 4.73
N HIS A 129 -2.13 9.80 5.55
CA HIS A 129 -2.61 8.48 5.12
C HIS A 129 -4.02 8.57 4.52
N GLY A 130 -4.57 7.43 4.07
CA GLY A 130 -5.86 7.36 3.40
C GLY A 130 -5.77 7.48 1.87
N CYS A 131 -6.94 7.56 1.23
CA CYS A 131 -7.08 7.71 -0.22
C CYS A 131 -7.34 9.18 -0.57
N PRO A 132 -6.47 9.86 -1.35
CA PRO A 132 -6.68 11.26 -1.73
C PRO A 132 -8.01 11.51 -2.45
N PHE A 133 -8.46 10.56 -3.28
CA PHE A 133 -9.73 10.67 -4.00
C PHE A 133 -10.97 10.61 -3.08
N ARG A 134 -10.82 10.11 -1.85
CA ARG A 134 -11.90 10.04 -0.85
C ARG A 134 -11.77 11.11 0.24
N HIS A 135 -10.56 11.31 0.74
CA HIS A 135 -10.31 12.05 1.98
C HIS A 135 -9.75 13.46 1.78
N SER A 136 -9.29 13.82 0.58
CA SER A 136 -9.00 15.23 0.27
C SER A 136 -10.29 15.92 -0.18
N ASP A 137 -10.49 17.17 0.23
CA ASP A 137 -11.52 18.01 -0.34
C ASP A 137 -11.24 18.29 -1.84
N GLN A 138 -12.26 18.72 -2.57
CA GLN A 138 -12.19 18.85 -4.02
C GLN A 138 -11.16 19.90 -4.48
N GLU A 139 -11.01 21.01 -3.75
CA GLU A 139 -10.09 22.09 -4.12
C GLU A 139 -8.65 21.65 -3.88
N LEU A 140 -8.37 21.05 -2.72
CA LEU A 140 -7.05 20.49 -2.43
C LEU A 140 -6.69 19.36 -3.39
N LEU A 141 -7.64 18.48 -3.73
CA LEU A 141 -7.41 17.41 -4.71
C LEU A 141 -7.08 17.98 -6.09
N LYS A 142 -7.80 19.01 -6.55
CA LYS A 142 -7.53 19.71 -7.80
C LYS A 142 -6.12 20.30 -7.80
N GLN A 143 -5.71 21.00 -6.74
CA GLN A 143 -4.37 21.57 -6.61
C GLN A 143 -3.28 20.48 -6.64
N LYS A 144 -3.50 19.35 -5.95
CA LYS A 144 -2.59 18.20 -6.01
C LYS A 144 -2.45 17.65 -7.43
N LEU A 145 -3.56 17.43 -8.14
CA LEU A 145 -3.54 16.92 -9.51
C LEU A 145 -2.87 17.88 -10.49
N GLN A 146 -3.05 19.20 -10.32
CA GLN A 146 -2.33 20.22 -11.07
C GLN A 146 -0.81 20.13 -10.84
N SER A 147 -0.39 19.95 -9.58
CA SER A 147 1.05 19.75 -9.25
C SER A 147 1.63 18.48 -9.87
N TYR A 148 0.77 17.50 -10.17
CA TYR A 148 1.13 16.26 -10.85
C TYR A 148 1.11 16.40 -12.38
N LYS A 149 0.88 17.62 -12.89
CA LYS A 149 0.83 17.96 -14.33
C LYS A 149 -0.28 17.24 -15.09
N ILE A 150 -1.39 16.91 -14.41
CA ILE A 150 -2.59 16.39 -15.07
C ILE A 150 -3.29 17.52 -15.83
N SER A 151 -3.75 17.24 -17.05
CA SER A 151 -4.42 18.23 -17.88
C SER A 151 -5.71 18.74 -17.23
N PRO A 152 -6.11 20.01 -17.43
CA PRO A 152 -7.34 20.54 -16.84
C PRO A 152 -8.58 19.71 -17.18
N GLY A 153 -8.70 19.22 -18.42
CA GLY A 153 -9.80 18.32 -18.82
C GLY A 153 -9.78 16.99 -18.07
N GLY A 154 -8.59 16.41 -17.87
CA GLY A 154 -8.43 15.19 -17.09
C GLY A 154 -8.78 15.35 -15.62
N ILE A 155 -8.43 16.50 -15.02
CA ILE A 155 -8.82 16.83 -13.65
C ILE A 155 -10.34 16.86 -13.50
N HIS A 156 -11.07 17.47 -14.44
CA HIS A 156 -12.54 17.50 -14.38
C HIS A 156 -13.13 16.08 -14.40
N GLN A 157 -12.64 15.21 -15.29
CA GLN A 157 -13.09 13.81 -15.37
C GLN A 157 -12.85 13.05 -14.05
N ILE A 158 -11.66 13.23 -13.44
CA ILE A 158 -11.33 12.64 -12.14
C ILE A 158 -12.26 13.15 -11.05
N LEU A 159 -12.52 14.46 -11.00
CA LEU A 159 -13.41 15.05 -9.99
C LEU A 159 -14.85 14.58 -10.15
N ASP A 160 -15.34 14.37 -11.36
CA ASP A 160 -16.68 13.84 -11.59
C ASP A 160 -16.81 12.38 -11.12
N LEU A 161 -15.79 11.55 -11.33
CA LEU A 161 -15.72 10.20 -10.76
C LEU A 161 -15.71 10.22 -9.22
N VAL A 162 -14.99 11.19 -8.62
CA VAL A 162 -14.97 11.38 -7.16
C VAL A 162 -16.35 11.78 -6.62
N LYS A 163 -17.07 12.68 -7.29
CA LYS A 163 -18.46 13.03 -6.94
C LYS A 163 -19.40 11.83 -7.01
N GLY A 164 -19.20 10.96 -8.00
CA GLY A 164 -19.90 9.67 -8.11
C GLY A 164 -19.43 8.60 -7.12
N THR A 165 -18.53 8.90 -6.20
CA THR A 165 -17.93 7.96 -5.21
C THR A 165 -17.13 6.81 -5.84
N HIS A 166 -16.72 6.95 -7.11
CA HIS A 166 -15.94 5.94 -7.84
C HIS A 166 -14.42 6.13 -7.64
N TYR A 167 -13.96 6.11 -6.39
CA TYR A 167 -12.59 6.50 -6.01
C TYR A 167 -11.48 5.67 -6.68
N GLN A 168 -11.67 4.35 -6.81
CA GLN A 168 -10.70 3.48 -7.48
C GLN A 168 -10.69 3.72 -9.00
N VAL A 169 -11.83 4.09 -9.59
CA VAL A 169 -11.93 4.44 -11.02
C VAL A 169 -11.26 5.79 -11.27
N ALA A 170 -11.42 6.76 -10.36
CA ALA A 170 -10.68 8.02 -10.40
C ALA A 170 -9.15 7.79 -10.35
N CYS A 171 -8.69 6.82 -9.56
CA CYS A 171 -7.29 6.42 -9.50
C CYS A 171 -6.81 5.72 -10.79
N GLN A 172 -7.63 4.89 -11.43
CA GLN A 172 -7.35 4.33 -12.77
C GLN A 172 -7.25 5.45 -13.80
N LYS A 173 -8.15 6.43 -13.75
CA LYS A 173 -8.11 7.57 -14.67
C LYS A 173 -6.84 8.40 -14.50
N TYR A 174 -6.37 8.57 -13.26
CA TYR A 174 -5.05 9.14 -12.99
C TYR A 174 -3.91 8.27 -13.57
N PHE A 175 -3.98 6.94 -13.43
CA PHE A 175 -2.99 6.01 -13.99
C PHE A 175 -2.86 6.17 -15.51
N GLU A 176 -3.99 6.17 -16.21
CA GLU A 176 -4.07 6.36 -17.68
C GLU A 176 -3.35 7.65 -18.10
N MET A 177 -3.64 8.75 -17.40
CA MET A 177 -3.09 10.07 -17.71
C MET A 177 -1.58 10.17 -17.49
N ILE A 178 -1.03 9.56 -16.43
CA ILE A 178 0.42 9.64 -16.17
C ILE A 178 1.24 8.68 -17.03
N HIS A 179 0.62 7.64 -17.58
CA HIS A 179 1.27 6.67 -18.48
C HIS A 179 0.97 6.92 -19.95
N ASN A 180 0.12 7.89 -20.28
CA ASN A 180 -0.34 8.20 -21.63
C ASN A 180 -0.94 6.96 -22.34
N VAL A 181 -1.84 6.26 -21.66
CA VAL A 181 -2.58 5.12 -22.20
C VAL A 181 -4.09 5.40 -22.19
N ASP A 182 -4.80 4.92 -23.20
CA ASP A 182 -6.26 5.14 -23.33
C ASP A 182 -7.06 4.26 -22.34
N ASP A 183 -6.56 3.05 -22.09
CA ASP A 183 -7.10 2.10 -21.12
C ASP A 183 -5.96 1.50 -20.32
N CYS A 184 -6.12 1.42 -18.99
CA CYS A 184 -5.15 0.77 -18.12
C CYS A 184 -5.18 -0.76 -18.23
N GLY A 185 -6.29 -1.35 -18.70
CA GLY A 185 -6.39 -2.79 -18.97
C GLY A 185 -6.49 -3.68 -17.72
N PHE A 186 -6.81 -3.10 -16.56
CA PHE A 186 -7.05 -3.83 -15.31
C PHE A 186 -8.02 -3.06 -14.40
N SER A 187 -8.74 -3.79 -13.53
CA SER A 187 -9.53 -3.15 -12.48
C SER A 187 -8.69 -2.93 -11.22
N LEU A 188 -8.44 -1.66 -10.86
CA LEU A 188 -7.60 -1.33 -9.72
C LEU A 188 -8.28 -1.67 -8.39
N SER A 189 -7.59 -2.49 -7.59
CA SER A 189 -8.07 -2.91 -6.27
C SER A 189 -7.04 -2.72 -5.13
N HIS A 190 -5.78 -2.44 -5.48
CA HIS A 190 -4.68 -2.39 -4.52
C HIS A 190 -3.57 -1.40 -4.91
N PRO A 191 -2.97 -0.62 -3.99
CA PRO A 191 -1.85 0.27 -4.30
C PRO A 191 -0.63 -0.44 -4.91
N ASN A 192 -0.25 -1.61 -4.39
CA ASN A 192 0.82 -2.43 -5.00
C ASN A 192 0.48 -2.90 -6.43
N GLN A 193 -0.80 -3.16 -6.76
CA GLN A 193 -1.21 -3.45 -8.14
C GLN A 193 -0.88 -2.29 -9.07
N PHE A 194 -1.27 -1.06 -8.68
CA PHE A 194 -0.94 0.16 -9.42
C PHE A 194 0.56 0.25 -9.69
N PHE A 195 1.38 -0.01 -8.66
CA PHE A 195 2.83 0.04 -8.79
C PHE A 195 3.37 -0.97 -9.81
N PHE A 196 2.98 -2.24 -9.71
CA PHE A 196 3.49 -3.26 -10.63
C PHE A 196 3.02 -3.03 -12.06
N GLU A 197 1.80 -2.56 -12.25
CA GLU A 197 1.27 -2.21 -13.57
C GLU A 197 2.01 -1.01 -14.18
N SER A 198 2.35 0.00 -13.36
CA SER A 198 3.20 1.10 -13.78
C SER A 198 4.58 0.60 -14.21
N GLN A 199 5.21 -0.25 -13.39
CA GLN A 199 6.52 -0.83 -13.70
C GLN A 199 6.50 -1.65 -14.98
N ARG A 200 5.40 -2.38 -15.26
CA ARG A 200 5.22 -3.16 -16.49
C ARG A 200 5.23 -2.26 -17.74
N ILE A 201 4.53 -1.13 -17.68
CA ILE A 201 4.53 -0.13 -18.77
C ILE A 201 5.91 0.48 -18.95
N LEU A 202 6.55 0.93 -17.85
CA LEU A 202 7.83 1.63 -17.91
C LEU A 202 9.01 0.74 -18.32
N SER A 203 8.94 -0.56 -18.04
CA SER A 203 9.98 -1.54 -18.42
C SER A 203 9.84 -2.03 -19.86
N GLY A 204 8.75 -1.67 -20.56
CA GLY A 204 8.54 -1.94 -21.98
C GLY A 204 8.50 -3.42 -22.34
N ASN A 205 7.63 -4.22 -21.69
CA ASN A 205 7.39 -5.64 -22.02
C ASN A 205 8.65 -6.51 -22.23
N LYS A 206 9.77 -6.20 -21.58
CA LYS A 206 11.03 -6.95 -21.75
C LYS A 206 11.05 -8.35 -21.12
N ASP A 207 9.95 -8.80 -20.49
CA ASP A 207 9.87 -10.09 -19.78
C ASP A 207 8.81 -11.06 -20.35
N ILE A 208 8.56 -11.08 -21.67
CA ILE A 208 7.72 -12.13 -22.30
C ILE A 208 8.45 -12.77 -23.48
N ARG A 209 9.55 -13.49 -23.20
CA ARG A 209 10.08 -14.58 -24.06
C ARG A 209 10.83 -15.64 -23.23
N LYS A 210 10.10 -16.31 -22.33
CA LYS A 210 10.33 -17.63 -21.70
C LYS A 210 9.35 -17.68 -20.53
N GLU A 211 8.35 -18.54 -20.44
CA GLU A 211 8.19 -19.91 -20.89
C GLU A 211 6.76 -20.13 -21.39
N SER A 212 6.63 -20.74 -22.57
CA SER A 212 5.40 -21.38 -23.01
C SER A 212 5.29 -22.74 -22.34
N ILE A 213 4.50 -22.84 -21.27
CA ILE A 213 4.08 -24.12 -20.71
C ILE A 213 2.84 -24.58 -21.50
N GLN A 214 2.97 -25.73 -22.15
CA GLN A 214 1.91 -26.39 -22.90
C GLN A 214 0.79 -26.89 -21.97
N PRO A 215 -0.47 -26.99 -22.44
CA PRO A 215 -1.60 -27.47 -21.66
C PRO A 215 -1.66 -29.01 -21.66
N GLU A 216 -1.45 -29.65 -20.52
CA GLU A 216 -1.80 -31.06 -20.33
C GLU A 216 -3.28 -31.23 -19.91
N THR A 217 -3.91 -32.25 -20.50
CA THR A 217 -5.33 -32.58 -20.45
C THR A 217 -5.67 -33.46 -19.22
N PRO A 218 -6.91 -33.46 -18.67
CA PRO A 218 -7.21 -34.00 -17.33
C PRO A 218 -7.85 -35.41 -17.34
N GLN A 219 -7.65 -36.19 -16.26
CA GLN A 219 -8.60 -37.12 -15.57
C GLN A 219 -7.87 -38.14 -14.65
N PRO A 220 -8.55 -38.92 -13.75
CA PRO A 220 -9.67 -38.64 -12.84
C PRO A 220 -9.44 -39.13 -11.37
N LYS A 221 -10.35 -38.77 -10.44
CA LYS A 221 -10.37 -39.15 -9.00
C LYS A 221 -10.92 -40.57 -8.72
N PRO A 222 -10.68 -41.12 -7.52
CA PRO A 222 -11.77 -41.35 -6.54
C PRO A 222 -11.33 -40.94 -5.11
N GLY A 223 -12.11 -40.65 -4.06
CA GLY A 223 -13.55 -40.62 -3.77
C GLY A 223 -13.73 -40.68 -2.23
N VAL A 224 -14.53 -39.74 -1.66
CA VAL A 224 -15.33 -39.86 -0.39
C VAL A 224 -14.55 -39.72 0.96
N GLN A 225 -14.93 -38.99 2.04
CA GLN A 225 -16.20 -38.77 2.76
C GLN A 225 -16.18 -37.51 3.72
N LYS A 226 -17.36 -37.15 4.29
CA LYS A 226 -17.80 -35.93 5.02
C LYS A 226 -17.40 -35.81 6.53
N ALA A 227 -17.33 -34.56 7.06
CA ALA A 227 -17.98 -34.04 8.30
C ALA A 227 -17.60 -32.54 8.50
N LYS A 228 -18.51 -31.55 8.43
CA LYS A 228 -19.37 -30.88 9.45
C LYS A 228 -18.68 -30.02 10.54
N ASP A 229 -19.12 -28.76 10.56
CA ASP A 229 -19.25 -27.74 11.62
C ASP A 229 -18.02 -27.04 12.25
N ALA A 230 -17.95 -25.71 12.05
CA ALA A 230 -17.35 -24.75 12.99
C ALA A 230 -17.77 -23.29 12.67
N SER A 231 -19.03 -22.95 12.96
CA SER A 231 -19.51 -21.57 13.05
C SER A 231 -19.34 -21.06 14.48
N SER A 232 -18.14 -20.60 14.84
CA SER A 232 -17.92 -19.77 16.04
C SER A 232 -16.54 -19.07 16.10
N ALA A 233 -15.60 -19.37 15.20
CA ALA A 233 -14.24 -18.83 15.26
C ALA A 233 -14.07 -17.38 14.76
N LEU A 234 -15.07 -16.79 14.08
CA LEU A 234 -14.89 -15.49 13.40
C LEU A 234 -15.07 -14.26 14.32
N ALA A 235 -15.79 -14.40 15.42
CA ALA A 235 -16.04 -13.28 16.34
C ALA A 235 -14.84 -13.02 17.27
N SER A 236 -14.11 -14.07 17.66
CA SER A 236 -12.93 -13.96 18.54
C SER A 236 -11.71 -13.36 17.85
N LEU A 237 -11.60 -13.46 16.52
CA LEU A 237 -10.49 -12.90 15.75
C LEU A 237 -10.57 -11.37 15.59
N ASN A 238 -11.77 -10.82 15.43
CA ASN A 238 -11.95 -9.36 15.31
C ASN A 238 -11.82 -8.65 16.66
N SER A 239 -12.29 -9.26 17.75
CA SER A 239 -12.10 -8.72 19.11
C SER A 239 -10.62 -8.76 19.56
N SER A 240 -9.87 -9.79 19.15
CA SER A 240 -8.44 -9.87 19.46
C SER A 240 -7.57 -8.85 18.70
N LEU A 241 -8.06 -8.32 17.57
CA LEU A 241 -7.35 -7.32 16.76
C LEU A 241 -7.46 -5.91 17.33
N GLU A 242 -8.55 -5.58 18.04
CA GLU A 242 -8.71 -4.29 18.72
C GLU A 242 -8.01 -4.29 20.08
N MET A 243 -8.10 -5.38 20.85
CA MET A 243 -7.46 -5.48 22.18
C MET A 243 -5.93 -5.53 22.15
N ASP A 244 -5.30 -6.14 21.13
CA ASP A 244 -3.81 -6.22 21.03
C ASP A 244 -3.17 -4.89 20.59
N MET A 245 -3.97 -3.88 20.19
CA MET A 245 -3.46 -2.57 19.76
C MET A 245 -3.57 -1.50 20.85
N GLU A 246 -4.56 -1.61 21.74
CA GLU A 246 -4.75 -0.75 22.91
C GLU A 246 -3.65 -0.98 23.97
N GLY A 247 -3.17 -2.23 24.13
CA GLY A 247 -2.09 -2.57 25.06
C GLY A 247 -0.70 -1.99 24.72
N LEU A 248 -0.54 -1.33 23.58
CA LEU A 248 0.68 -0.61 23.20
C LEU A 248 0.56 0.91 23.36
N GLU A 249 -0.64 1.42 23.67
CA GLU A 249 -0.90 2.85 23.92
C GLU A 249 -0.27 3.32 25.24
N ASP A 250 -0.21 2.44 26.24
CA ASP A 250 0.37 2.75 27.56
C ASP A 250 1.91 2.76 27.60
N TYR A 251 2.59 2.24 26.57
CA TYR A 251 4.07 2.20 26.57
C TYR A 251 4.72 3.34 25.79
N PHE A 252 3.96 4.08 24.97
CA PHE A 252 4.53 5.11 24.08
C PHE A 252 3.76 6.44 24.06
N SER A 253 2.86 6.64 25.01
CA SER A 253 2.24 7.95 25.27
C SER A 253 3.15 8.83 26.15
N GLU A 254 4.43 9.01 25.76
CA GLU A 254 5.34 10.09 26.17
C GLU A 254 6.35 10.45 25.06
#